data_AF-A0AA92WDD9-F1
#
_entry.id   AF-A0AA92WDD9-F1
#
_cell.length_a   1.000
_cell.length_b   1.000
_cell.length_c   1.000
_cell.angle_alpha   90.00
_cell.angle_beta   90.00
_cell.angle_gamma   90.00
#
_symmetry.space_group_name_H-M   'P 1'
#
loop_
_entity.id
_entity.type
_entity.pdbx_description
1 polymer ?
#
loop_
_entity_poly.entity_id
_entity_poly.type
_entity_poly.pdbx_seq_one_letter_code
_entity_poly.pdbx_strand_id
1 'polypeptide(L)'
;AGNAGQEPHTVVLFDGNKVKQVKTNNARYGFLASSNKLLEKVTVNFQGATLRSYAFDYKEGAFHKEMLTGVRQYDNTGKEVAFQNFDYYDDVQAEKGYVPFKDDSEKWNTHDDGLDAGFINPLKAVSKRFSDKPTALGGTTSSSVSGSFYAGVGPWDGSKWKGNTIGGSYSYSSDT
;
A
#
# COMPACT_ATOMS: atom_id res chain seq x y z
N ALA A 1 -11.94 -2.40 39.68
CA ALA A 1 -12.24 -1.23 40.53
C ALA A 1 -13.51 -0.58 40.00
N GLY A 2 -14.66 -0.96 40.57
CA GLY A 2 -15.98 -0.54 40.09
C GLY A 2 -16.58 0.52 41.00
N ASN A 3 -17.06 1.64 40.43
CA ASN A 3 -17.93 2.57 41.14
C ASN A 3 -19.33 1.95 41.19
N ALA A 4 -19.63 1.25 42.28
CA ALA A 4 -20.96 0.74 42.58
C ALA A 4 -21.82 1.85 43.20
N GLY A 5 -22.32 2.78 42.38
CA GLY A 5 -23.37 3.73 42.77
C GLY A 5 -22.94 4.92 43.64
N GLN A 6 -21.64 5.15 43.83
CA GLN A 6 -21.09 6.36 44.46
C GLN A 6 -20.44 7.28 43.43
N GLU A 7 -20.40 8.58 43.73
CA GLU A 7 -19.66 9.57 42.92
C GLU A 7 -18.23 9.08 42.64
N PRO A 8 -17.73 9.20 41.40
CA PRO A 8 -16.42 8.68 41.04
C PRO A 8 -15.32 9.32 41.89
N HIS A 9 -14.69 8.52 42.74
CA HIS A 9 -13.56 8.98 43.56
C HIS A 9 -12.33 9.35 42.71
N THR A 10 -12.22 8.80 41.49
CA THR A 10 -11.17 9.14 40.51
C THR A 10 -11.81 9.39 39.15
N VAL A 11 -11.46 10.52 38.51
CA VAL A 11 -11.89 10.88 37.16
C VAL A 11 -10.66 11.18 36.31
N VAL A 12 -10.59 10.60 35.12
CA VAL A 12 -9.52 10.86 34.14
C VAL A 12 -10.12 11.61 32.96
N LEU A 13 -9.58 12.79 32.69
CA LEU A 13 -10.01 13.66 31.60
C LEU A 13 -8.95 13.64 30.49
N PHE A 14 -9.40 13.56 29.24
CA PHE A 14 -8.57 13.55 28.05
C PHE A 14 -8.90 14.77 27.21
N ASP A 15 -7.94 15.66 27.02
CA ASP A 15 -8.07 16.85 26.18
C ASP A 15 -7.32 16.64 24.87
N GLY A 16 -7.98 16.87 23.74
CA GLY A 16 -7.38 16.64 22.43
C GLY A 16 -8.05 17.43 21.32
N ASN A 17 -7.83 18.74 21.31
CA ASN A 17 -8.43 19.66 20.34
C ASN A 17 -7.59 19.84 19.08
N LYS A 18 -6.27 19.66 19.17
CA LYS A 18 -5.35 19.72 18.03
C LYS A 18 -5.74 18.70 16.95
N VAL A 19 -5.90 19.20 15.73
CA VAL A 19 -6.19 18.38 14.54
C VAL A 19 -4.87 17.97 13.90
N LYS A 20 -4.72 16.69 13.60
CA LYS A 20 -3.58 16.14 12.85
C LYS A 20 -3.58 16.69 11.43
N GLN A 21 -2.40 17.04 10.93
CA GLN A 21 -2.16 17.29 9.49
C GLN A 21 -2.62 16.09 8.66
N VAL A 22 -2.22 14.88 9.06
CA VAL A 22 -2.56 13.63 8.38
C VAL A 22 -3.63 12.83 9.14
N LYS A 23 -4.78 12.64 8.50
CA LYS A 23 -5.88 11.81 8.99
C LYS A 23 -5.52 10.33 8.90
N THR A 24 -5.82 9.57 9.95
CA THR A 24 -5.70 8.10 9.95
C THR A 24 -7.05 7.50 9.62
N ASN A 25 -7.10 6.61 8.63
CA ASN A 25 -8.30 5.90 8.20
C ASN A 25 -8.09 4.40 8.35
N ASN A 26 -9.10 3.67 8.83
CA ASN A 26 -9.08 2.22 8.97
C ASN A 26 -10.41 1.64 8.48
N ALA A 27 -10.39 0.51 7.76
CA ALA A 27 -11.59 -0.18 7.27
C ALA A 27 -11.67 -1.66 7.69
N ARG A 28 -10.85 -2.09 8.68
CA ARG A 28 -10.75 -3.49 9.12
C ARG A 28 -12.08 -4.11 9.56
N TYR A 29 -13.02 -3.28 10.00
CA TYR A 29 -14.34 -3.73 10.47
C TYR A 29 -15.44 -3.63 9.40
N GLY A 30 -15.10 -3.38 8.13
CA GLY A 30 -16.06 -3.26 7.03
C GLY A 30 -16.72 -1.88 6.90
N PHE A 31 -16.27 -0.88 7.67
CA PHE A 31 -16.69 0.52 7.57
C PHE A 31 -15.52 1.46 7.81
N LEU A 32 -15.61 2.69 7.29
CA LEU A 32 -14.56 3.70 7.43
C LEU A 32 -14.52 4.26 8.86
N ALA A 33 -13.45 3.96 9.59
CA ALA A 33 -13.13 4.53 10.89
C ALA A 33 -12.10 5.65 10.78
N SER A 34 -12.57 6.87 11.07
CA SER A 34 -11.85 8.16 11.07
C SER A 34 -11.10 8.53 12.35
N SER A 35 -9.80 8.87 12.37
CA SER A 35 -9.18 9.63 13.46
C SER A 35 -8.31 10.80 12.97
N ASN A 36 -8.54 11.99 13.53
CA ASN A 36 -7.80 13.22 13.21
C ASN A 36 -7.46 14.10 14.41
N LYS A 37 -7.64 13.64 15.66
CA LYS A 37 -7.32 14.42 16.87
C LYS A 37 -6.09 13.87 17.57
N LEU A 38 -5.27 14.76 18.14
CA LEU A 38 -4.17 14.42 19.03
C LEU A 38 -4.58 14.61 20.48
N LEU A 39 -4.09 13.74 21.36
CA LEU A 39 -4.24 13.90 22.80
C LEU A 39 -3.19 14.91 23.27
N GLU A 40 -3.61 16.02 23.85
CA GLU A 40 -2.73 17.11 24.29
C GLU A 40 -2.49 17.06 25.80
N LYS A 41 -3.50 16.62 26.57
CA LYS A 41 -3.40 16.55 28.02
C LYS A 41 -4.24 15.42 28.60
N VAL A 42 -3.71 14.80 29.66
CA VAL A 42 -4.46 13.90 30.55
C VAL A 42 -4.46 14.51 31.94
N THR A 43 -5.64 14.71 32.52
CA THR A 43 -5.80 15.23 33.88
C THR A 43 -6.42 14.16 34.77
N VAL A 44 -5.78 13.86 35.91
CA VAL A 44 -6.28 12.92 36.89
C VAL A 44 -6.83 13.70 38.07
N ASN A 45 -8.13 13.58 38.28
CA ASN A 45 -8.81 14.13 39.44
C ASN A 45 -9.08 13.04 40.47
N PHE A 46 -8.88 13.37 41.74
CA PHE A 46 -9.21 12.53 42.89
C PHE A 46 -10.10 13.34 43.84
N GLN A 47 -11.25 12.79 44.21
CA GLN A 47 -12.24 13.43 45.08
C GLN A 47 -12.59 14.87 44.64
N GLY A 48 -12.76 15.08 43.32
CA GLY A 48 -13.12 16.38 42.75
C GLY A 48 -11.98 17.39 42.59
N ALA A 49 -10.77 17.10 43.07
CA ALA A 49 -9.59 17.95 42.91
C ALA A 49 -8.57 17.34 41.94
N THR A 50 -7.83 18.16 41.21
CA THR A 50 -6.73 17.68 40.37
C THR A 50 -5.61 17.13 41.25
N LEU A 51 -5.22 15.88 40.99
CA LEU A 51 -4.10 15.23 41.65
C LEU A 51 -2.80 15.45 40.87
N ARG A 52 -2.87 15.35 39.54
CA ARG A 52 -1.76 15.54 38.60
C ARG A 52 -2.28 15.69 37.18
N SER A 53 -1.44 16.17 36.28
CA SER A 53 -1.71 16.11 34.84
C SER A 53 -0.47 15.81 34.02
N TYR A 54 -0.67 15.34 32.80
CA TYR A 54 0.39 15.05 31.83
C TYR A 54 0.09 15.80 30.54
N ALA A 55 1.02 16.61 30.05
CA ALA A 55 0.94 17.25 28.75
C ALA A 55 1.85 16.53 27.74
N PHE A 56 1.40 16.46 26.50
CA PHE A 56 2.07 15.74 25.42
C PHE A 56 2.58 16.73 24.38
N ASP A 57 3.88 16.68 24.07
CA ASP A 57 4.50 17.49 23.03
C ASP A 57 4.57 16.72 21.72
N TYR A 58 4.26 17.40 20.63
CA TYR A 58 4.35 16.82 19.30
C TYR A 58 5.17 17.71 18.37
N LYS A 59 5.99 17.08 17.53
CA LYS A 59 6.61 17.73 16.36
C LYS A 59 6.12 17.09 15.08
N GLU A 60 6.11 17.88 14.01
CA GLU A 60 5.93 17.35 12.66
C GLU A 60 7.20 16.58 12.25
N GLY A 61 7.03 15.36 11.77
CA GLY A 61 8.07 14.48 11.28
C GLY A 61 7.85 14.07 9.83
N ALA A 62 8.49 12.96 9.44
CA ALA A 62 8.42 12.42 8.10
C ALA A 62 6.98 12.29 7.57
N PHE A 63 6.75 12.73 6.32
CA PHE A 63 5.45 12.64 5.65
C PHE A 63 4.31 13.35 6.41
N HIS A 64 4.61 14.48 7.06
CA HIS A 64 3.67 15.27 7.85
C HIS A 64 3.02 14.50 9.01
N LYS A 65 3.72 13.47 9.53
CA LYS A 65 3.26 12.71 10.71
C LYS A 65 3.54 13.50 11.97
N GLU A 66 2.61 13.48 12.92
CA GLU A 66 2.79 14.08 14.23
C GLU A 66 3.46 13.06 15.16
N MET A 67 4.66 13.37 15.64
CA MET A 67 5.49 12.49 16.48
C MET A 67 5.52 13.00 17.92
N LEU A 68 5.28 12.13 18.90
CA LEU A 68 5.31 12.48 20.32
C LEU A 68 6.76 12.68 20.77
N THR A 69 7.16 13.90 21.08
CA THR A 69 8.55 14.21 21.46
C THR A 69 8.75 14.38 22.95
N GLY A 70 7.67 14.52 23.71
CA GLY A 70 7.78 14.77 25.14
C GLY A 70 6.50 14.48 25.89
N VAL A 71 6.66 14.09 27.15
CA VAL A 71 5.61 14.04 28.16
C VAL A 71 6.08 14.83 29.37
N ARG A 72 5.30 15.83 29.77
CA ARG A 72 5.54 16.64 30.97
C ARG A 72 4.50 16.34 32.02
N GLN A 73 4.92 16.04 33.23
CA GLN A 73 4.04 15.83 34.38
C GLN A 73 3.97 17.12 35.21
N TYR A 74 2.74 17.51 35.55
CA TYR A 74 2.43 18.60 36.45
C TYR A 74 1.79 18.06 37.73
N ASP A 75 2.11 18.69 38.86
CA ASP A 75 1.46 18.43 40.14
C ASP A 75 0.05 19.03 40.21
N ASN A 76 -0.57 18.95 41.39
CA ASN A 76 -1.91 19.49 41.65
C ASN A 76 -1.98 21.03 41.59
N THR A 77 -0.86 21.73 41.66
CA THR A 77 -0.78 23.20 41.53
C THR A 77 -0.47 23.65 40.11
N GLY A 78 -0.25 22.70 39.18
CA GLY A 78 0.12 22.98 37.81
C GLY A 78 1.62 23.26 37.62
N LYS A 79 2.45 22.97 38.61
CA LYS A 79 3.91 23.07 38.48
C LYS A 79 4.46 21.81 37.83
N GLU A 80 5.35 21.97 36.87
CA GLU A 80 6.06 20.84 36.26
C GLU A 80 6.99 20.18 37.29
N VAL A 81 6.90 18.85 37.40
CA VAL A 81 7.66 18.06 38.38
C VAL A 81 8.51 16.95 37.75
N ALA A 82 8.20 16.55 36.52
CA ALA A 82 8.98 15.58 35.77
C ALA A 82 8.71 15.74 34.27
N PHE A 83 9.67 15.34 33.45
CA PHE A 83 9.50 15.25 32.01
C PHE A 83 10.23 14.02 31.47
N GLN A 84 9.80 13.57 30.29
CA GLN A 84 10.50 12.56 29.50
C GLN A 84 10.45 12.97 28.03
N ASN A 85 11.60 12.93 27.36
CA ASN A 85 11.71 13.25 25.94
C ASN A 85 11.88 11.96 25.12
N PHE A 86 11.41 12.01 23.88
CA PHE A 86 11.51 10.93 22.92
C PHE A 86 12.13 11.42 21.63
N ASP A 87 13.03 10.60 21.10
CA ASP A 87 13.57 10.75 19.76
C ASP A 87 13.27 9.52 18.93
N TYR A 88 13.23 9.73 17.62
CA TYR A 88 12.91 8.71 16.64
C TYR A 88 14.06 8.59 15.67
N TYR A 89 14.36 7.36 15.28
CA TYR A 89 15.27 7.09 14.18
C TYR A 89 14.67 7.62 12.87
N ASP A 90 15.48 8.33 12.08
CA ASP A 90 15.06 8.99 10.83
C ASP A 90 15.96 8.52 9.67
N ASP A 91 15.51 7.50 8.96
CA ASP A 91 16.18 6.93 7.79
C ASP A 91 15.98 7.76 6.52
N VAL A 92 14.83 8.44 6.42
CA VAL A 92 14.46 9.29 5.28
C VAL A 92 15.07 10.70 5.37
N GLN A 93 15.76 11.02 6.45
CA GLN A 93 16.47 12.28 6.69
C GLN A 93 15.53 13.46 6.43
N ALA A 94 14.45 13.56 7.19
CA ALA A 94 13.38 14.54 7.04
C ALA A 94 13.91 15.98 6.94
N GLU A 95 14.95 16.30 7.72
CA GLU A 95 15.60 17.61 7.70
C GLU A 95 16.32 17.93 6.38
N LYS A 96 16.71 16.91 5.59
CA LYS A 96 17.30 17.05 4.26
C LYS A 96 16.25 17.05 3.14
N GLY A 97 14.96 17.07 3.47
CA GLY A 97 13.88 17.26 2.50
C GLY A 97 13.35 16.00 1.84
N TYR A 98 13.54 14.82 2.45
CA TYR A 98 13.09 13.52 1.92
C TYR A 98 13.63 13.26 0.51
N VAL A 99 14.87 12.81 0.40
CA VAL A 99 15.48 12.42 -0.88
C VAL A 99 15.42 10.89 -0.98
N PRO A 100 14.26 10.28 -1.34
CA PRO A 100 14.08 8.84 -1.35
C PRO A 100 14.87 8.15 -2.48
N PHE A 101 15.27 8.91 -3.50
CA PHE A 101 15.98 8.42 -4.67
C PHE A 101 17.19 9.30 -4.92
N LYS A 102 18.22 8.72 -5.53
CA LYS A 102 19.33 9.52 -6.08
C LYS A 102 18.77 10.42 -7.19
N ASP A 103 19.25 11.65 -7.25
CA ASP A 103 18.89 12.59 -8.33
C ASP A 103 19.39 12.10 -9.70
N ASP A 104 20.47 11.32 -9.70
CA ASP A 104 21.05 10.77 -10.90
C ASP A 104 20.35 9.47 -11.32
N SER A 105 19.97 9.42 -12.60
CA SER A 105 19.51 8.19 -13.24
C SER A 105 20.65 7.16 -13.27
N GLU A 106 20.40 6.00 -12.67
CA GLU A 106 21.31 4.86 -12.78
C GLU A 106 20.98 4.06 -14.04
N LYS A 107 21.96 3.90 -14.93
CA LYS A 107 21.83 3.00 -16.07
C LYS A 107 21.99 1.55 -15.60
N TRP A 108 20.87 0.85 -15.46
CA TRP A 108 20.86 -0.59 -15.28
C TRP A 108 21.15 -1.29 -16.61
N ASN A 109 22.29 -1.96 -16.70
CA ASN A 109 22.70 -2.73 -17.88
C ASN A 109 22.80 -4.21 -17.49
N THR A 110 21.91 -5.04 -18.01
CA THR A 110 21.95 -6.50 -17.81
C THR A 110 23.11 -7.17 -18.53
N HIS A 111 23.86 -6.41 -19.34
CA HIS A 111 24.88 -6.92 -20.26
C HIS A 111 24.29 -8.00 -21.18
N ASP A 112 25.14 -8.79 -21.83
CA ASP A 112 24.65 -10.01 -22.47
C ASP A 112 24.41 -11.06 -21.38
N ASP A 113 23.20 -11.06 -20.84
CA ASP A 113 22.76 -11.96 -19.76
C ASP A 113 22.47 -13.38 -20.23
N GLY A 114 22.58 -13.64 -21.54
CA GLY A 114 22.32 -14.96 -22.13
C GLY A 114 20.88 -15.44 -21.99
N LEU A 115 19.93 -14.59 -21.56
CA LEU A 115 18.53 -14.98 -21.43
C LEU A 115 17.92 -15.13 -22.83
N ASP A 116 17.38 -16.31 -23.09
CA ASP A 116 16.66 -16.66 -24.31
C ASP A 116 15.38 -17.40 -23.93
N ALA A 117 14.25 -16.84 -24.34
CA ALA A 117 12.93 -17.43 -24.12
C ALA A 117 12.33 -17.97 -25.42
N GLY A 118 13.09 -18.00 -26.52
CA GLY A 118 12.62 -18.47 -27.81
C GLY A 118 11.54 -17.58 -28.45
N PHE A 119 11.52 -16.28 -28.13
CA PHE A 119 10.55 -15.36 -28.73
C PHE A 119 10.77 -15.28 -30.24
N ILE A 120 9.71 -15.45 -31.01
CA ILE A 120 9.75 -15.17 -32.44
C ILE A 120 9.46 -13.68 -32.63
N ASN A 121 10.50 -12.87 -32.81
CA ASN A 121 10.34 -11.45 -33.13
C ASN A 121 10.67 -11.17 -34.61
N PRO A 122 9.66 -11.09 -35.51
CA PRO A 122 9.90 -10.86 -36.94
C PRO A 122 10.55 -9.49 -37.23
N LEU A 123 10.45 -8.52 -36.30
CA LEU A 123 11.06 -7.20 -36.44
C LEU A 123 12.56 -7.18 -36.14
N LYS A 124 13.11 -8.25 -35.55
CA LYS A 124 14.56 -8.41 -35.34
C LYS A 124 15.32 -8.44 -36.67
N ALA A 125 14.73 -9.04 -37.70
CA ALA A 125 15.32 -9.09 -39.05
C ALA A 125 15.31 -7.71 -39.75
N VAL A 126 14.37 -6.84 -39.38
CA VAL A 126 14.18 -5.52 -39.99
C VAL A 126 15.05 -4.46 -39.29
N SER A 127 15.27 -4.59 -37.98
CA SER A 127 16.20 -3.70 -37.27
C SER A 127 16.77 -4.37 -36.02
N LYS A 128 18.04 -4.07 -35.71
CA LYS A 128 18.71 -4.47 -34.46
C LYS A 128 18.17 -3.78 -33.20
N ARG A 129 17.14 -2.94 -33.33
CA ARG A 129 16.53 -2.20 -32.20
C ARG A 129 15.54 -3.05 -31.40
N PHE A 130 14.98 -4.10 -32.01
CA PHE A 130 14.04 -5.00 -31.36
C PHE A 130 14.72 -6.33 -31.06
N SER A 131 14.78 -6.67 -29.78
CA SER A 131 15.34 -7.93 -29.29
C SER A 131 14.26 -9.01 -29.24
N ASP A 132 14.66 -10.27 -29.38
CA ASP A 132 13.87 -11.47 -29.13
C ASP A 132 14.19 -12.11 -27.77
N LYS A 133 14.94 -11.39 -26.92
CA LYS A 133 15.25 -11.83 -25.55
C LYS A 133 14.21 -11.29 -24.56
N PRO A 134 13.90 -12.04 -23.48
CA PRO A 134 13.10 -11.53 -22.36
C PRO A 134 13.77 -10.34 -21.69
N THR A 135 12.98 -9.54 -20.97
CA THR A 135 13.50 -8.44 -20.16
C THR A 135 13.88 -8.93 -18.76
N ALA A 136 14.64 -8.13 -18.00
CA ALA A 136 14.90 -8.40 -16.57
C ALA A 136 13.62 -8.48 -15.72
N LEU A 137 12.52 -7.91 -16.19
CA LEU A 137 11.21 -7.98 -15.53
C LEU A 137 10.45 -9.28 -15.86
N GLY A 138 11.00 -10.12 -16.73
CA GLY A 138 10.46 -11.41 -17.14
C GLY A 138 9.94 -11.43 -18.59
N GLY A 139 9.48 -12.62 -18.98
CA GLY A 139 8.83 -12.92 -20.24
C GLY A 139 8.34 -14.37 -20.26
N THR A 140 7.21 -14.64 -20.91
CA THR A 140 6.64 -16.00 -21.01
C THR A 140 6.32 -16.32 -22.46
N THR A 141 6.55 -17.57 -22.85
CA THR A 141 6.09 -18.11 -24.14
C THR A 141 5.08 -19.21 -23.87
N SER A 142 3.98 -19.22 -24.62
CA SER A 142 3.02 -20.31 -24.65
C SER A 142 2.81 -20.75 -26.09
N SER A 143 2.67 -22.04 -26.32
CA SER A 143 2.29 -22.60 -27.61
C SER A 143 0.91 -23.21 -27.52
N SER A 144 0.06 -22.95 -28.51
CA SER A 144 -1.26 -23.56 -28.58
C SER A 144 -1.40 -24.43 -29.83
N VAL A 145 -2.01 -25.60 -29.66
CA VAL A 145 -2.35 -26.49 -30.77
C VAL A 145 -3.86 -26.61 -30.80
N SER A 146 -4.47 -26.19 -31.93
CA SER A 146 -5.92 -26.26 -32.15
C SER A 146 -6.25 -27.24 -33.27
N GLY A 147 -7.23 -28.11 -33.03
CA GLY A 147 -7.83 -28.97 -34.04
C GLY A 147 -9.34 -28.74 -34.11
N SER A 148 -9.90 -28.72 -35.32
CA SER A 148 -11.34 -28.61 -35.52
C SER A 148 -11.86 -29.65 -36.50
N PHE A 149 -13.06 -30.16 -36.24
CA PHE A 149 -13.80 -30.99 -37.18
C PHE A 149 -15.18 -30.39 -37.42
N TYR A 150 -15.66 -30.52 -38.65
CA TYR A 150 -16.97 -30.04 -39.08
C TYR A 150 -17.71 -31.15 -39.81
N ALA A 151 -18.95 -31.40 -39.38
CA ALA A 151 -19.88 -32.31 -40.02
C ALA A 151 -21.16 -31.54 -40.39
N GLY A 152 -21.53 -31.56 -41.66
CA GLY A 152 -22.71 -30.86 -42.16
C GLY A 152 -23.24 -31.44 -43.46
N VAL A 153 -24.46 -31.05 -43.80
CA VAL A 153 -25.20 -31.46 -44.99
C VAL A 153 -25.52 -30.23 -45.84
N GLY A 154 -25.44 -30.34 -47.17
CA GLY A 154 -25.74 -29.22 -48.07
C GLY A 154 -25.79 -29.67 -49.53
N PRO A 155 -26.42 -28.88 -50.43
CA PRO A 155 -26.44 -29.17 -51.85
C PRO A 155 -25.01 -29.21 -52.42
N TRP A 156 -24.77 -30.16 -53.30
CA TRP A 156 -23.48 -30.28 -53.98
C TRP A 156 -23.29 -29.14 -54.99
N ASP A 157 -22.34 -28.25 -54.72
CA ASP A 157 -22.04 -27.05 -55.51
C ASP A 157 -20.72 -27.15 -56.32
N GLY A 158 -20.14 -28.36 -56.42
CA GLY A 158 -18.93 -28.63 -57.22
C GLY A 158 -17.62 -28.00 -56.74
N SER A 159 -17.62 -27.24 -55.64
CA SER A 159 -16.44 -26.62 -55.05
C SER A 159 -15.53 -27.63 -54.31
N LYS A 160 -14.21 -27.44 -54.39
CA LYS A 160 -13.23 -28.15 -53.56
C LYS A 160 -13.21 -27.66 -52.11
N TRP A 161 -13.87 -26.53 -51.84
CA TRP A 161 -14.00 -25.90 -50.52
C TRP A 161 -15.45 -25.99 -50.04
N LYS A 162 -15.66 -25.92 -48.72
CA LYS A 162 -17.01 -25.99 -48.14
C LYS A 162 -17.85 -24.78 -48.58
N GLY A 163 -19.06 -25.04 -49.05
CA GLY A 163 -20.05 -24.03 -49.42
C GLY A 163 -21.46 -24.56 -49.23
N ASN A 164 -22.41 -23.70 -48.82
CA ASN A 164 -23.83 -24.02 -48.63
C ASN A 164 -24.16 -25.23 -47.73
N THR A 165 -23.32 -25.59 -46.75
CA THR A 165 -23.61 -26.68 -45.80
C THR A 165 -24.13 -26.17 -44.46
N ILE A 166 -25.19 -26.79 -43.93
CA ILE A 166 -25.65 -26.62 -42.55
C ILE A 166 -25.15 -27.80 -41.70
N GLY A 167 -24.57 -27.53 -40.54
CA GLY A 167 -23.89 -28.57 -39.77
C GLY A 167 -23.31 -28.08 -38.46
N GLY A 168 -22.78 -29.02 -37.68
CA GLY A 168 -22.06 -28.76 -36.44
C GLY A 168 -20.56 -28.78 -36.64
N SER A 169 -19.85 -27.96 -35.87
CA SER A 169 -18.40 -28.11 -35.69
C SER A 169 -18.07 -28.33 -34.23
N TYR A 170 -16.95 -28.99 -34.00
CA TYR A 170 -16.30 -29.05 -32.71
C TYR A 170 -14.84 -28.65 -32.89
N SER A 171 -14.38 -27.81 -31.99
CA SER A 171 -12.99 -27.35 -31.96
C SER A 171 -12.42 -27.63 -30.58
N TYR A 172 -11.18 -28.09 -30.55
CA TYR A 172 -10.41 -28.29 -29.34
C TYR A 172 -9.09 -27.54 -29.47
N SER A 173 -8.71 -26.85 -28.39
CA SER A 173 -7.41 -26.19 -28.26
C SER A 173 -6.76 -26.64 -26.96
N SER A 174 -5.46 -26.92 -27.03
CA SER A 174 -4.61 -27.17 -25.86
C SER A 174 -3.46 -26.19 -25.87
N ASP A 175 -3.21 -25.57 -24.71
CA ASP A 175 -2.08 -24.69 -24.49
C ASP A 175 -0.98 -25.44 -23.72
N THR A 176 0.28 -25.09 -23.96
CA THR A 176 1.47 -25.55 -23.19
C THR A 176 2.42 -24.39 -22.97
#